data_AF-A0A7T2YYP9-F1
#
_entry.id   AF-A0A7T2YYP9-F1
#
_cell.length_a   1.000
_cell.length_b   1.000
_cell.length_c   1.000
_cell.angle_alpha   90.00
_cell.angle_beta   90.00
_cell.angle_gamma   90.00
#
_symmetry.space_group_name_H-M   'P 1'
#
loop_
_entity.id
_entity.type
_entity.pdbx_description
1 polymer ?
#
loop_
_entity_poly.entity_id
_entity_poly.type
_entity_poly.pdbx_seq_one_letter_code
_entity_poly.pdbx_strand_id
1 'polypeptide(L)' 'MAQGPLEQALSQIQLWQQRAQAAGIALRPAPPQPTSCCGRGCNGCVWEGFYDAVLFWCEDAGQALGAGRG' A
#
# COMPACT_ATOMS: atom_id res chain seq x y z
N MET A 1 11.40 -4.59 19.15
CA MET A 1 10.55 -3.59 18.48
C MET A 1 9.99 -4.26 17.23
N ALA A 2 8.84 -4.90 17.37
CA ALA A 2 8.14 -5.52 16.25
C ALA A 2 7.21 -4.45 15.67
N GLN A 3 7.63 -3.77 14.61
CA GLN A 3 6.73 -2.91 13.83
C GLN A 3 5.54 -3.75 13.36
N GLY A 4 4.34 -3.23 13.59
CA GLY A 4 3.11 -3.94 13.23
C GLY A 4 2.92 -4.06 11.72
N PRO A 5 2.02 -4.95 11.27
CA PRO A 5 1.72 -5.13 9.84
C PRO A 5 1.21 -3.85 9.16
N LEU A 6 0.56 -2.95 9.89
CA LEU A 6 0.13 -1.64 9.38
C LEU A 6 1.33 -0.74 9.02
N GLU A 7 2.32 -0.63 9.92
CA GLU A 7 3.51 0.20 9.68
C GLU A 7 4.30 -0.31 8.46
N GLN A 8 4.35 -1.63 8.28
CA GLN A 8 4.94 -2.28 7.11
C GLN A 8 4.22 -1.87 5.82
N ALA A 9 2.87 -1.93 5.81
CA ALA A 9 2.06 -1.55 4.65
C ALA A 9 2.24 -0.06 4.28
N LEU A 10 2.21 0.84 5.28
CA LEU A 10 2.40 2.27 5.06
C LEU A 10 3.80 2.60 4.53
N SER A 11 4.82 1.95 5.08
CA SER A 11 6.20 2.12 4.61
C SER A 11 6.36 1.69 3.14
N GLN A 12 5.70 0.59 2.74
CA GLN A 12 5.71 0.16 1.33
C GLN A 12 5.03 1.20 0.42
N ILE A 13 3.87 1.73 0.80
CA ILE A 13 3.18 2.79 0.04
C ILE A 13 4.09 4.00 -0.16
N GLN A 14 4.71 4.48 0.92
CA GLN A 14 5.62 5.63 0.85
C GLN A 14 6.82 5.39 -0.05
N LEU A 15 7.40 4.18 -0.04
CA LEU A 15 8.54 3.84 -0.89
C LEU A 15 8.17 3.90 -2.38
N TRP A 16 7.02 3.32 -2.75
CA TRP A 16 6.55 3.32 -4.14
C TRP A 16 6.15 4.71 -4.62
N GLN A 17 5.47 5.51 -3.79
CA GLN A 17 5.16 6.90 -4.14
C GLN A 17 6.43 7.73 -4.39
N GLN A 18 7.45 7.60 -3.54
CA GLN A 18 8.72 8.31 -3.75
C GLN A 18 9.40 7.88 -5.05
N ARG A 19 9.42 6.58 -5.34
CA ARG A 19 10.00 6.06 -6.61
C ARG A 19 9.26 6.59 -7.82
N ALA A 20 7.94 6.58 -7.80
CA ALA A 20 7.15 7.07 -8.92
C ALA A 20 7.26 8.58 -9.09
N GLN A 21 7.29 9.35 -8.00
CA GLN A 21 7.56 10.78 -8.06
C GLN A 21 8.94 11.06 -8.66
N ALA A 22 9.97 10.32 -8.25
CA ALA A 22 11.32 10.46 -8.80
C ALA A 22 11.40 10.05 -10.29
N ALA A 23 10.59 9.09 -10.72
CA ALA A 23 10.47 8.67 -12.11
C ALA A 23 9.52 9.57 -12.93
N GLY A 24 8.81 10.52 -12.30
CA GLY A 24 7.78 11.33 -12.96
C GLY A 24 6.53 10.54 -13.39
N ILE A 25 6.28 9.38 -12.79
CA ILE A 25 5.16 8.49 -13.12
C ILE A 25 4.00 8.75 -12.14
N ALA A 26 2.80 8.93 -12.68
CA ALA A 26 1.59 9.06 -11.89
C ALA A 26 1.07 7.66 -11.50
N LEU A 27 1.17 7.31 -10.22
CA LEU A 27 0.55 6.10 -9.67
C LEU A 27 -0.92 6.32 -9.33
N ARG A 28 -1.68 5.22 -9.26
CA ARG A 28 -3.03 5.24 -8.70
C ARG A 28 -3.00 5.75 -7.25
N PRO A 29 -4.06 6.39 -6.76
CA PRO A 29 -4.14 6.82 -5.36
C PRO A 29 -4.03 5.60 -4.43
N ALA A 30 -3.20 5.71 -3.39
CA ALA A 30 -3.05 4.66 -2.39
C ALA A 30 -4.38 4.40 -1.65
N PRO A 31 -4.67 3.15 -1.26
CA PRO A 31 -5.89 2.83 -0.54
C PRO A 31 -5.96 3.63 0.78
N PRO A 32 -7.11 4.26 1.11
CA PRO A 32 -7.25 5.02 2.33
C PRO A 32 -7.14 4.11 3.55
N GLN A 33 -6.50 4.63 4.60
CA GLN A 33 -6.44 3.91 5.88
C GLN A 33 -7.87 3.72 6.41
N PRO A 34 -8.26 2.50 6.77
CA PRO A 34 -9.56 2.29 7.38
C PRO A 34 -9.64 2.97 8.73
N THR A 35 -10.75 3.68 8.98
CA THR A 35 -10.95 4.55 10.15
C THR A 35 -11.36 3.80 11.42
N SER A 36 -11.72 2.51 11.34
CA SER A 36 -12.15 1.74 12.51
C SER A 36 -11.60 0.32 12.51
N CYS A 37 -10.62 0.08 13.38
CA CYS A 37 -10.25 -1.27 13.81
C CYS A 37 -10.75 -1.48 15.23
N CYS A 38 -11.64 -2.45 15.45
CA CYS A 38 -12.13 -2.77 16.78
C CYS A 38 -11.05 -3.37 17.71
N GLY A 39 -9.82 -3.60 17.22
CA GLY A 39 -8.65 -4.05 17.99
C GLY A 39 -8.81 -5.42 18.66
N ARG A 40 -9.93 -6.11 18.40
CA ARG A 40 -10.38 -7.27 19.17
C ARG A 40 -10.27 -8.60 18.40
N GLY A 41 -9.68 -8.58 17.20
CA GLY A 41 -9.47 -9.79 16.40
C GLY A 41 -10.79 -10.45 15.95
N CYS A 42 -11.80 -9.67 15.55
CA CYS A 42 -13.03 -10.23 15.01
C CYS A 42 -12.82 -10.76 13.59
N ASN A 43 -13.47 -11.88 13.25
CA ASN A 43 -13.52 -12.47 11.92
C ASN A 43 -14.03 -11.42 10.90
N GLY A 44 -13.11 -10.83 10.12
CA GLY A 44 -13.41 -9.72 9.21
C GLY A 44 -12.75 -8.39 9.61
N CYS A 45 -11.48 -8.42 10.03
CA CYS A 45 -10.73 -7.19 10.30
C CYS A 45 -10.62 -6.38 9.01
N VAL A 46 -11.05 -5.11 9.03
CA VAL A 46 -10.96 -4.19 7.87
C VAL A 46 -9.54 -4.09 7.29
N TRP A 47 -8.55 -4.43 8.11
CA TRP A 47 -7.16 -4.53 7.71
C TRP A 47 -6.89 -5.60 6.66
N GLU A 48 -7.61 -6.72 6.65
CA GLU A 48 -7.42 -7.77 5.62
C GLU A 48 -7.69 -7.20 4.23
N GLY A 49 -8.82 -6.49 4.06
CA GLY A 49 -9.15 -5.81 2.81
C GLY A 49 -8.20 -4.65 2.49
N PHE A 50 -7.71 -3.95 3.52
CA PHE A 50 -6.68 -2.93 3.33
C PHE A 50 -5.36 -3.53 2.86
N TYR A 51 -4.90 -4.63 3.45
CA TYR A 51 -3.65 -5.30 3.07
C TYR A 51 -3.73 -5.86 1.65
N ASP A 52 -4.86 -6.48 1.29
CA ASP A 52 -5.11 -6.95 -0.08
C ASP A 52 -5.08 -5.79 -1.09
N ALA A 53 -5.76 -4.68 -0.77
CA ALA A 53 -5.73 -3.48 -1.60
C ALA A 53 -4.32 -2.86 -1.71
N VAL A 54 -3.53 -2.86 -0.63
CA VAL A 54 -2.14 -2.37 -0.63
C VAL A 54 -1.26 -3.27 -1.51
N LEU A 55 -1.41 -4.60 -1.41
CA LEU A 55 -0.66 -5.55 -2.22
C LEU A 55 -0.96 -5.33 -3.71
N PHE A 56 -2.24 -5.28 -4.07
CA PHE A 56 -2.66 -5.01 -5.45
C PHE A 56 -2.16 -3.66 -5.96
N TRP A 57 -2.18 -2.63 -5.12
CA TRP A 57 -1.65 -1.31 -5.46
C TRP A 57 -0.12 -1.33 -5.67
N CYS A 58 0.63 -2.06 -4.85
CA CYS A 58 2.08 -2.24 -5.01
C CYS A 58 2.42 -2.94 -6.33
N GLU A 59 1.67 -3.97 -6.71
CA GLU A 59 1.86 -4.66 -7.99
C GLU A 59 1.63 -3.70 -9.17
N ASP A 60 0.55 -2.93 -9.13
CA ASP A 60 0.25 -1.91 -10.14
C ASP A 60 1.34 -0.83 -10.22
N ALA A 61 1.85 -0.39 -9.06
CA ALA A 61 2.93 0.59 -9.01
C ALA A 61 4.23 0.05 -9.61
N GLY A 62 4.54 -1.23 -9.34
CA GLY A 62 5.64 -1.94 -9.97
C GLY A 62 5.49 -2.04 -11.48
N GLN A 63 4.28 -2.34 -11.96
CA GLN A 63 3.98 -2.37 -13.40
C GLN A 63 4.10 -0.98 -14.03
N ALA A 64 3.57 0.07 -13.42
CA ALA A 64 3.69 1.43 -13.93
C ALA A 64 5.15 1.88 -14.04
N LEU A 65 5.96 1.62 -12.99
CA LEU A 65 7.38 1.94 -12.97
C LEU A 65 8.21 1.07 -13.91
N GLY A 66 7.83 -0.20 -14.09
CA GLY A 66 8.48 -1.13 -15.02
C GLY A 66 8.13 -0.86 -16.48
N ALA A 67 6.89 -0.44 -16.75
CA ALA A 67 6.38 -0.10 -18.09
C ALA A 67 6.97 1.23 -18.62
N GLY A 68 7.44 2.12 -17.74
CA GLY A 68 8.14 3.36 -18.12
C GLY A 68 9.57 3.18 -18.64
N ARG A 69 10.07 1.96 -18.79
CA ARG A 69 11.38 1.63 -19.39
C ARG A 69 11.23 0.99 -20.79
N GLY A 70 10.41 1.61 -21.64
CA GLY A 70 10.28 1.29 -23.06
C GLY A 70 10.81 2.41 -23.93
#